data_AF-A0A1S2EVL6-F1
#
_entry.id   AF-A0A1S2EVL6-F1
#
_cell.length_a   1.000
_cell.length_b   1.000
_cell.length_c   1.000
_cell.angle_alpha   90.00
_cell.angle_beta   90.00
_cell.angle_gamma   90.00
#
_symmetry.space_group_name_H-M   'P 1'
#
loop_
_entity.id
_entity.type
_entity.pdbx_description
1 polymer ?
#
loop_
_entity_poly.entity_id
_entity_poly.type
_entity_poly.pdbx_seq_one_letter_code
_entity_poly.pdbx_strand_id
1 'polypeptide(L)'
;MSRAHDNLPVYPDNQGTERTFEEVYDEYRLRIRQYLALKVNPMAADDLTQQVFLRAMENLDKFNGNSSLFTWIFKIAQNTVKNEYRSISRKHEMPYDFTSYESQSISLDFSRYVDIRIDISAALKRLSELDQQIISLRFFVDCTLSEISRIVGMRESAVKNRLYRSLEKLKKELKEWGDITIMSILDLISFESKSEVSHLQSKVHQDLFQELKNNVEQIAAKYSHQPSHKIVIEIYPDLPTFHQAVGESDAPYWFMGTFDNNTLKIVSPLNPGPEHTYQSILRSTLHLYTMWLISDINPLAPKWIRQGIGGYEAQQMSEDFIRSTTSEAISNRAIPSFEDLNDDSWDFGKTGFQFSYLIVEFIIKRYGLGPLNQLIRNPDGYHDIFHLSEEELHEQWSKALQDQLV
;
A
#
# COMPACT_ATOMS: atom_id res chain seq x y z
N MET A 1 -15.56 -47.85 23.88
CA MET A 1 -15.00 -47.04 22.77
C MET A 1 -15.33 -45.59 23.11
N SER A 2 -14.45 -44.60 23.09
CA SER A 2 -13.08 -44.49 22.63
C SER A 2 -12.49 -43.26 23.37
N ARG A 3 -11.25 -43.41 23.84
CA ARG A 3 -10.09 -42.48 23.83
C ARG A 3 -10.40 -40.98 23.68
N ALA A 4 -9.73 -40.05 24.35
CA ALA A 4 -8.69 -40.04 25.37
C ALA A 4 -8.71 -38.60 25.90
N HIS A 5 -8.45 -38.41 27.19
CA HIS A 5 -8.17 -37.08 27.71
C HIS A 5 -6.90 -36.54 27.06
N ASP A 6 -7.04 -35.59 26.13
CA ASP A 6 -5.94 -34.75 25.68
C ASP A 6 -5.61 -33.79 26.83
N ASN A 7 -4.73 -34.25 27.71
CA ASN A 7 -4.02 -33.41 28.67
C ASN A 7 -3.05 -32.51 27.86
N LEU A 8 -3.55 -31.36 27.40
CA LEU A 8 -2.68 -30.27 26.99
C LEU A 8 -1.83 -29.85 28.21
N PRO A 9 -0.50 -29.70 28.07
CA PRO A 9 0.34 -29.26 29.18
C PRO A 9 0.01 -27.81 29.55
N VAL A 10 -0.66 -27.61 30.68
CA VAL A 10 -0.96 -26.29 31.27
C VAL A 10 0.00 -26.08 32.44
N TYR A 11 1.00 -25.19 32.35
CA TYR A 11 1.82 -24.74 33.51
C TYR A 11 2.71 -23.50 33.18
N PRO A 12 3.22 -22.77 34.19
CA PRO A 12 2.97 -21.34 34.36
C PRO A 12 4.13 -20.47 33.85
N ASP A 13 3.80 -19.33 33.22
CA ASP A 13 4.72 -18.22 33.11
C ASP A 13 4.61 -17.36 34.39
N ASN A 14 5.73 -16.79 34.83
CA ASN A 14 5.78 -15.98 36.05
C ASN A 14 4.78 -14.82 35.93
N GLN A 15 3.71 -14.89 36.74
CA GLN A 15 2.46 -14.11 36.75
C GLN A 15 1.21 -14.93 36.32
N GLY A 16 0.89 -15.97 37.10
CA GLY A 16 -0.47 -16.28 37.56
C GLY A 16 -1.62 -16.38 36.55
N THR A 17 -1.36 -16.66 35.27
CA THR A 17 -2.41 -16.89 34.28
C THR A 17 -2.04 -18.16 33.52
N GLU A 18 -2.83 -19.23 33.72
CA GLU A 18 -2.70 -20.48 32.99
C GLU A 18 -2.97 -20.22 31.50
N ARG A 19 -1.92 -20.12 30.68
CA ARG A 19 -2.09 -20.05 29.23
C ARG A 19 -2.19 -21.44 28.65
N THR A 20 -3.17 -21.66 27.76
CA THR A 20 -3.28 -22.91 27.01
C THR A 20 -2.27 -22.92 25.85
N PHE A 21 -1.85 -24.10 25.39
CA PHE A 21 -0.98 -24.19 24.21
C PHE A 21 -1.66 -23.63 22.94
N GLU A 22 -2.98 -23.65 22.89
CA GLU A 22 -3.80 -23.07 21.82
C GLU A 22 -3.61 -21.55 21.74
N GLU A 23 -3.61 -20.85 22.88
CA GLU A 23 -3.34 -19.40 22.93
C GLU A 23 -1.92 -19.07 22.45
N VAL A 24 -0.93 -19.91 22.81
CA VAL A 24 0.46 -19.78 22.35
C VAL A 24 0.56 -20.01 20.84
N TYR A 25 -0.22 -20.96 20.31
CA TYR A 25 -0.31 -21.22 18.89
C TYR A 25 -0.89 -20.01 18.15
N ASP A 26 -2.05 -19.50 18.56
CA ASP A 26 -2.71 -18.37 17.90
C ASP A 26 -1.86 -17.09 17.96
N GLU A 27 -1.17 -16.84 19.08
CA GLU A 27 -0.30 -15.67 19.24
C GLU A 27 0.91 -15.70 18.29
N TYR A 28 1.52 -16.88 18.09
CA TYR A 28 2.82 -16.97 17.41
C TYR A 28 2.81 -17.61 16.02
N ARG A 29 1.74 -18.33 15.65
CA ARG A 29 1.67 -19.08 14.39
C ARG A 29 1.94 -18.22 13.18
N LEU A 30 1.30 -17.04 13.10
CA LEU A 30 1.46 -16.17 11.93
C LEU A 30 2.92 -15.71 11.78
N ARG A 31 3.55 -15.29 12.89
CA ARG A 31 4.94 -14.82 12.93
C ARG A 31 5.93 -15.92 12.56
N ILE A 32 5.73 -17.14 13.07
CA ILE A 32 6.56 -18.29 12.74
C ILE A 32 6.38 -18.71 11.28
N ARG A 33 5.14 -18.74 10.79
CA ARG A 33 4.84 -19.02 9.37
C ARG A 33 5.49 -18.01 8.44
N GLN A 34 5.40 -16.72 8.76
CA GLN A 34 6.05 -15.65 8.01
C GLN A 34 7.57 -15.86 7.93
N TYR A 35 8.21 -16.21 9.06
CA TYR A 35 9.63 -16.56 9.06
C TYR A 35 9.97 -17.75 8.14
N LEU A 36 9.17 -18.81 8.18
CA LEU A 36 9.38 -20.02 7.38
C LEU A 36 9.15 -19.77 5.88
N ALA A 37 8.14 -18.97 5.53
CA ALA A 37 7.81 -18.62 4.15
C ALA A 37 8.91 -17.78 3.46
N LEU A 38 9.79 -17.13 4.23
CA LEU A 38 11.00 -16.47 3.70
C LEU A 38 12.13 -17.46 3.36
N LYS A 39 12.03 -18.70 3.80
CA LYS A 39 13.11 -19.71 3.72
C LYS A 39 12.74 -20.89 2.82
N VAL A 40 11.47 -21.23 2.73
CA VAL A 40 10.98 -22.36 1.93
C VAL A 40 9.81 -21.93 1.05
N ASN A 41 9.41 -22.78 0.09
CA ASN A 41 8.20 -22.52 -0.68
C ASN A 41 6.95 -22.50 0.25
N PRO A 42 5.84 -21.86 -0.14
CA PRO A 42 4.73 -21.65 0.78
C PRO A 42 4.01 -22.91 1.26
N MET A 43 3.91 -23.93 0.41
CA MET A 43 3.38 -25.24 0.82
C MET A 43 4.23 -25.85 1.94
N ALA A 44 5.56 -25.84 1.76
CA ALA A 44 6.49 -26.29 2.80
C ALA A 44 6.47 -25.37 4.03
N ALA A 45 6.19 -24.08 3.89
CA ALA A 45 6.12 -23.15 5.02
C ALA A 45 4.97 -23.49 5.97
N ASP A 46 3.80 -23.84 5.43
CA ASP A 46 2.65 -24.28 6.21
C ASP A 46 2.94 -25.60 6.93
N ASP A 47 3.50 -26.59 6.22
CA ASP A 47 3.88 -27.88 6.80
C ASP A 47 4.95 -27.74 7.89
N LEU A 48 5.99 -26.95 7.65
CA LEU A 48 7.03 -26.69 8.63
C LEU A 48 6.49 -25.92 9.83
N THR A 49 5.52 -25.02 9.65
CA THR A 49 4.88 -24.31 10.77
C THR A 49 4.20 -25.32 11.69
N GLN A 50 3.42 -26.26 11.13
CA GLN A 50 2.81 -27.32 11.91
C GLN A 50 3.86 -28.16 12.66
N GLN A 51 4.94 -28.56 11.98
CA GLN A 51 6.03 -29.31 12.61
C GLN A 51 6.69 -28.55 13.77
N VAL A 52 6.86 -27.23 13.64
CA VAL A 52 7.44 -26.40 14.71
C VAL A 52 6.57 -26.43 15.94
N PHE A 53 5.26 -26.22 15.80
CA PHE A 53 4.35 -26.20 16.95
C PHE A 53 4.13 -27.60 17.53
N LEU A 54 4.12 -28.66 16.73
CA LEU A 54 4.12 -30.03 17.26
C LEU A 54 5.37 -30.30 18.10
N ARG A 55 6.56 -29.93 17.61
CA ARG A 55 7.81 -30.08 18.37
C ARG A 55 7.84 -29.21 19.62
N ALA A 56 7.26 -28.01 19.55
CA ALA A 56 7.14 -27.11 20.70
C ALA A 56 6.22 -27.73 21.76
N MET A 57 5.09 -28.30 21.37
CA MET A 57 4.19 -29.02 22.26
C MET A 57 4.87 -30.22 22.92
N GLU A 58 5.57 -31.05 22.13
CA GLU A 58 6.27 -32.25 22.60
C GLU A 58 7.45 -31.99 23.53
N ASN A 59 8.04 -30.79 23.47
CA ASN A 59 9.22 -30.43 24.27
C ASN A 59 8.96 -29.27 25.22
N LEU A 60 7.69 -28.90 25.43
CA LEU A 60 7.31 -27.77 26.26
C LEU A 60 7.76 -27.95 27.71
N ASP A 61 7.77 -29.19 28.19
CA ASP A 61 8.29 -29.62 29.49
C ASP A 61 9.78 -29.30 29.70
N LYS A 62 10.54 -29.12 28.61
CA LYS A 62 11.97 -28.78 28.63
C LYS A 62 12.23 -27.27 28.58
N PHE A 63 11.19 -26.45 28.44
CA PHE A 63 11.33 -25.01 28.50
C PHE A 63 11.57 -24.57 29.95
N ASN A 64 12.76 -24.02 30.22
CA ASN A 64 13.23 -23.69 31.56
C ASN A 64 13.18 -22.19 31.87
N GLY A 65 12.46 -21.38 31.09
CA GLY A 65 12.26 -19.95 31.34
C GLY A 65 13.49 -19.05 31.12
N ASN A 66 14.62 -19.58 30.64
CA ASN A 66 15.84 -18.79 30.41
C ASN A 66 15.76 -17.82 29.20
N SER A 67 14.64 -17.81 28.47
CA SER A 67 14.33 -16.90 27.38
C SER A 67 12.81 -16.71 27.29
N SER A 68 12.30 -15.78 26.49
CA SER A 68 10.85 -15.72 26.26
C SER A 68 10.37 -16.98 25.53
N LEU A 69 9.12 -17.37 25.77
CA LEU A 69 8.50 -18.52 25.10
C LEU A 69 8.60 -18.41 23.57
N PHE A 70 8.36 -17.21 23.03
CA PHE A 70 8.58 -16.93 21.60
C PHE A 70 10.03 -17.18 21.14
N THR A 71 11.03 -16.75 21.90
CA THR A 71 12.46 -16.98 21.54
C THR A 71 12.78 -18.47 21.46
N TRP A 72 12.21 -19.25 22.38
CA TRP A 72 12.37 -20.70 22.41
C TRP A 72 11.68 -21.40 21.23
N ILE A 73 10.42 -21.06 20.94
CA ILE A 73 9.69 -21.57 19.76
C ILE A 73 10.40 -21.18 18.47
N PHE A 74 10.90 -19.94 18.38
CA PHE A 74 11.65 -19.47 17.23
C PHE A 74 12.91 -20.33 17.02
N LYS A 75 13.61 -20.74 18.08
CA LYS A 75 14.77 -21.65 17.98
C LYS A 75 14.40 -22.99 17.37
N ILE A 76 13.23 -23.53 17.72
CA ILE A 76 12.68 -24.75 17.13
C ILE A 76 12.42 -24.53 15.64
N ALA A 77 11.87 -23.38 15.24
CA ALA A 77 11.70 -23.00 13.83
C ALA A 77 13.02 -22.97 13.07
N GLN A 78 14.06 -22.34 13.62
CA GLN A 78 15.38 -22.30 12.99
C GLN A 78 15.97 -23.70 12.76
N ASN A 79 15.87 -24.56 13.78
CA ASN A 79 16.38 -25.93 13.69
C ASN A 79 15.58 -26.75 12.66
N THR A 80 14.27 -26.51 12.58
CA THR A 80 13.37 -27.16 11.63
C THR A 80 13.74 -26.82 10.19
N VAL A 81 13.96 -25.54 9.86
CA VAL A 81 14.45 -25.11 8.54
C VAL A 81 15.81 -25.69 8.20
N LYS A 82 16.75 -25.67 9.17
CA LYS A 82 18.09 -26.27 8.96
C LYS A 82 18.01 -27.76 8.64
N ASN A 83 17.12 -28.48 9.31
CA ASN A 83 16.91 -29.90 9.05
C ASN A 83 16.28 -30.15 7.68
N GLU A 84 15.35 -29.28 7.26
CA GLU A 84 14.74 -29.35 5.93
C GLU A 84 15.78 -29.15 4.83
N TYR A 85 16.62 -28.12 4.92
CA TYR A 85 17.70 -27.91 3.95
C TYR A 85 18.69 -29.08 3.90
N ARG A 86 19.05 -29.65 5.07
CA ARG A 86 19.89 -30.85 5.13
C ARG A 86 19.22 -32.06 4.48
N SER A 87 17.90 -32.21 4.61
CA SER A 87 17.12 -33.29 4.00
C SER A 87 17.06 -33.14 2.48
N ILE A 88 16.76 -31.93 2.00
CA ILE A 88 16.73 -31.61 0.56
C ILE A 88 18.12 -31.83 -0.06
N SER A 89 19.19 -31.37 0.60
CA SER A 89 20.56 -31.57 0.14
C SER A 89 20.95 -33.05 0.04
N ARG A 90 20.53 -33.90 0.99
CA ARG A 90 20.76 -35.35 0.92
C ARG A 90 19.95 -36.05 -0.18
N LYS A 91 18.78 -35.52 -0.55
CA LYS A 91 17.96 -36.07 -1.65
C LYS A 91 18.52 -35.77 -3.04
N HIS A 92 19.38 -34.75 -3.18
CA HIS A 92 20.01 -34.36 -4.45
C HIS A 92 21.25 -35.20 -4.84
N GLU A 93 21.63 -36.23 -4.07
CA GLU A 93 22.74 -37.15 -4.40
C GLU A 93 22.32 -38.42 -5.18
N MET A 94 21.05 -38.54 -5.60
CA MET A 94 20.59 -39.64 -6.47
C MET A 94 20.34 -39.11 -7.89
N PRO A 95 20.91 -39.73 -8.95
CA PRO A 95 20.79 -39.22 -10.30
C PRO A 95 19.39 -39.47 -10.84
N TYR A 96 18.56 -38.43 -10.77
CA TYR A 96 17.37 -38.30 -11.59
C TYR A 96 17.54 -37.05 -12.45
N ASP A 97 17.50 -37.23 -13.76
CA ASP A 97 17.68 -36.17 -14.76
C ASP A 97 16.60 -35.09 -14.58
N PHE A 98 17.04 -33.91 -14.15
CA PHE A 98 16.21 -32.72 -13.93
C PHE A 98 16.76 -31.57 -14.78
N THR A 99 16.78 -31.75 -16.10
CA THR A 99 16.95 -30.68 -17.08
C THR A 99 15.67 -29.83 -17.27
N SER A 100 14.76 -29.83 -16.30
CA SER A 100 13.42 -29.22 -16.45
C SER A 100 12.89 -28.50 -15.21
N TYR A 101 13.71 -27.85 -14.40
CA TYR A 101 13.22 -26.90 -13.37
C TYR A 101 14.05 -25.60 -13.40
N GLU A 102 13.90 -24.86 -14.49
CA GLU A 102 14.18 -23.42 -14.48
C GLU A 102 13.18 -22.72 -13.55
N SER A 103 13.72 -21.81 -12.73
CA SER A 103 13.02 -20.68 -12.10
C SER A 103 11.67 -20.98 -11.41
N GLN A 104 11.65 -21.89 -10.44
CA GLN A 104 10.58 -21.88 -9.43
C GLN A 104 10.78 -20.73 -8.43
N SER A 105 10.31 -19.59 -8.89
CA SER A 105 10.00 -18.40 -8.12
C SER A 105 9.21 -18.76 -6.85
N ILE A 106 9.56 -18.15 -5.72
CA ILE A 106 8.81 -18.23 -4.48
C ILE A 106 7.38 -17.75 -4.78
N SER A 107 6.43 -18.67 -4.90
CA SER A 107 5.01 -18.37 -5.10
C SER A 107 4.35 -18.14 -3.75
N LEU A 108 4.82 -17.11 -3.00
CA LEU A 108 4.02 -16.53 -1.92
C LEU A 108 2.64 -16.28 -2.49
N ASP A 109 1.63 -16.87 -1.85
CA ASP A 109 0.24 -16.81 -2.28
C ASP A 109 -0.32 -15.40 -2.02
N PHE A 110 0.21 -14.47 -2.79
CA PHE A 110 -0.12 -13.06 -2.90
C PHE A 110 -0.62 -12.77 -4.34
N SER A 111 -1.18 -13.80 -4.98
CA SER A 111 -1.55 -13.89 -6.40
C SER A 111 -2.76 -13.05 -6.81
N ARG A 112 -2.92 -11.85 -6.22
CA ARG A 112 -3.87 -10.84 -6.71
C ARG A 112 -3.27 -9.45 -6.97
N TYR A 113 -1.95 -9.30 -6.95
CA TYR A 113 -1.27 -8.06 -7.35
C TYR A 113 -0.14 -8.39 -8.33
N VAL A 114 -0.17 -7.74 -9.48
CA VAL A 114 0.54 -8.11 -10.71
C VAL A 114 2.04 -7.75 -10.63
N ASP A 115 2.90 -8.74 -10.94
CA ASP A 115 4.25 -8.65 -11.53
C ASP A 115 5.17 -7.43 -11.27
N ILE A 116 5.56 -7.18 -10.01
CA ILE A 116 6.84 -6.51 -9.72
C ILE A 116 7.57 -7.26 -8.61
N ARG A 117 8.28 -8.32 -8.99
CA ARG A 117 9.25 -9.00 -8.13
C ARG A 117 10.50 -8.14 -7.99
N ILE A 118 10.53 -7.22 -7.03
CA ILE A 118 11.81 -6.86 -6.41
C ILE A 118 12.24 -8.11 -5.66
N ASP A 119 13.21 -8.86 -6.19
CA ASP A 119 13.77 -10.04 -5.50
C ASP A 119 14.63 -9.57 -4.32
N ILE A 120 13.97 -9.04 -3.28
CA ILE A 120 14.55 -8.75 -1.97
C ILE A 120 15.26 -10.01 -1.46
N SER A 121 14.79 -11.21 -1.83
CA SER A 121 15.44 -12.47 -1.47
C SER A 121 16.84 -12.59 -2.09
N ALA A 122 17.06 -12.16 -3.34
CA ALA A 122 18.37 -12.14 -3.99
C ALA A 122 19.33 -11.13 -3.34
N ALA A 123 18.85 -9.93 -3.01
CA ALA A 123 19.66 -8.92 -2.31
C ALA A 123 19.98 -9.34 -0.86
N LEU A 124 19.02 -9.94 -0.16
CA LEU A 124 19.24 -10.53 1.16
C LEU A 124 20.29 -11.64 1.09
N LYS A 125 20.26 -12.53 0.07
CA LYS A 125 21.26 -13.60 -0.10
C LYS A 125 22.70 -13.10 -0.16
N ARG A 126 22.93 -11.84 -0.55
CA ARG A 126 24.27 -11.22 -0.58
C ARG A 126 24.76 -10.70 0.77
N LEU A 127 23.86 -10.56 1.74
CA LEU A 127 24.23 -10.25 3.12
C LEU A 127 24.72 -11.50 3.84
N SER A 128 25.51 -11.33 4.90
CA SER A 128 25.85 -12.46 5.78
C SER A 128 24.59 -13.08 6.39
N GLU A 129 24.59 -14.39 6.66
CA GLU A 129 23.42 -15.09 7.22
C GLU A 129 22.86 -14.41 8.48
N LEU A 130 23.76 -13.90 9.32
CA LEU A 130 23.39 -13.19 10.56
C LEU A 130 22.72 -11.83 10.27
N ASP A 131 23.18 -11.11 9.25
CA ASP A 131 22.58 -9.85 8.82
C ASP A 131 21.18 -10.09 8.23
N GLN A 132 21.04 -11.11 7.37
CA GLN A 132 19.74 -11.57 6.85
C GLN A 132 18.78 -11.94 7.98
N GLN A 133 19.28 -12.68 8.97
CA GLN A 133 18.50 -13.15 10.11
C GLN A 133 18.00 -11.98 10.96
N ILE A 134 18.86 -11.00 11.27
CA ILE A 134 18.50 -9.81 12.04
C ILE A 134 17.45 -8.97 11.29
N ILE A 135 17.59 -8.78 9.98
CA ILE A 135 16.61 -8.05 9.15
C ILE A 135 15.28 -8.80 9.09
N SER A 136 15.32 -10.11 8.84
CA SER A 136 14.13 -10.97 8.77
C SER A 136 13.34 -10.89 10.07
N LEU A 137 14.04 -11.06 11.20
CA LEU A 137 13.44 -10.98 12.53
C LEU A 137 12.81 -9.61 12.80
N ARG A 138 13.48 -8.52 12.41
CA ARG A 138 13.00 -7.17 12.71
C ARG A 138 11.78 -6.78 11.89
N PHE A 139 11.79 -7.06 10.59
CA PHE A 139 10.83 -6.47 9.65
C PHE A 139 9.75 -7.43 9.17
N PHE A 140 9.99 -8.74 9.23
CA PHE A 140 9.05 -9.74 8.73
C PHE A 140 8.42 -10.58 9.83
N VAL A 141 9.05 -10.62 11.01
CA VAL A 141 8.58 -11.36 12.19
C VAL A 141 8.21 -10.38 13.33
N ASP A 142 8.42 -9.08 13.11
CA ASP A 142 8.15 -7.99 14.03
C ASP A 142 8.76 -8.17 15.44
N CYS A 143 10.01 -8.63 15.49
CA CYS A 143 10.74 -8.77 16.75
C CYS A 143 11.30 -7.43 17.23
N THR A 144 11.26 -7.22 18.54
CA THR A 144 11.99 -6.14 19.22
C THR A 144 13.50 -6.38 19.19
N LEU A 145 14.31 -5.32 19.34
CA LEU A 145 15.77 -5.45 19.40
C LEU A 145 16.23 -6.36 20.56
N SER A 146 15.50 -6.34 21.68
CA SER A 146 15.75 -7.20 22.84
C SER A 146 15.52 -8.68 22.53
N GLU A 147 14.42 -9.01 21.84
CA GLU A 147 14.14 -10.38 21.39
C GLU A 147 15.17 -10.86 20.36
N ILE A 148 15.52 -10.01 19.38
CA ILE A 148 16.56 -10.33 18.40
C ILE A 148 17.88 -10.61 19.11
N SER A 149 18.26 -9.78 20.08
CA SER A 149 19.44 -9.95 20.93
C SER A 149 19.50 -11.34 21.58
N ARG A 150 18.38 -11.80 22.15
CA ARG A 150 18.29 -13.15 22.73
C ARG A 150 18.35 -14.25 21.67
N ILE A 151 17.68 -14.07 20.53
CA ILE A 151 17.63 -15.05 19.43
C ILE A 151 19.02 -15.25 18.79
N VAL A 152 19.76 -14.16 18.56
CA VAL A 152 21.05 -14.19 17.86
C VAL A 152 22.26 -14.28 18.80
N GLY A 153 22.06 -14.14 20.12
CA GLY A 153 23.12 -14.24 21.13
C GLY A 153 24.07 -13.04 21.14
N MET A 154 23.59 -11.84 20.84
CA MET A 154 24.38 -10.60 20.79
C MET A 154 23.83 -9.57 21.77
N ARG A 155 24.67 -8.64 22.26
CA ARG A 155 24.18 -7.48 23.02
C ARG A 155 23.21 -6.66 22.17
N GLU A 156 22.15 -6.14 22.77
CA GLU A 156 21.13 -5.35 22.07
C GLU A 156 21.71 -4.15 21.30
N SER A 157 22.70 -3.45 21.87
CA SER A 157 23.42 -2.37 21.18
C SER A 157 24.20 -2.84 19.95
N ALA A 158 24.76 -4.06 20.01
CA ALA A 158 25.43 -4.69 18.88
C ALA A 158 24.43 -5.13 17.80
N VAL A 159 23.24 -5.63 18.19
CA VAL A 159 22.14 -5.91 17.25
C VAL A 159 21.68 -4.65 16.57
N LYS A 160 21.44 -3.56 17.32
CA LYS A 160 21.03 -2.26 16.77
C LYS A 160 22.04 -1.74 15.73
N ASN A 161 23.32 -1.68 16.10
CA ASN A 161 24.37 -1.22 15.21
C ASN A 161 24.52 -2.12 13.98
N ARG A 162 24.39 -3.44 14.16
CA ARG A 162 24.46 -4.40 13.07
C ARG A 162 23.27 -4.27 12.13
N LEU A 163 22.05 -4.15 12.65
CA LEU A 163 20.84 -3.88 11.87
C LEU A 163 21.01 -2.65 10.97
N TYR A 164 21.46 -1.51 11.53
CA TYR A 164 21.72 -0.31 10.73
C TYR A 164 22.75 -0.55 9.62
N ARG A 165 23.86 -1.23 9.93
CA ARG A 165 24.88 -1.56 8.93
C ARG A 165 24.38 -2.55 7.87
N SER A 166 23.56 -3.52 8.26
CA SER A 166 22.97 -4.50 7.35
C SER A 166 21.96 -3.86 6.42
N LEU A 167 21.19 -2.87 6.89
CA LEU A 167 20.29 -2.07 6.06
C LEU A 167 21.06 -1.20 5.06
N GLU A 168 22.18 -0.58 5.47
CA GLU A 168 23.04 0.17 4.54
C GLU A 168 23.70 -0.73 3.49
N LYS A 169 24.13 -1.94 3.87
CA LYS A 169 24.62 -2.93 2.91
C LYS A 169 23.51 -3.39 1.95
N LEU A 170 22.32 -3.68 2.47
CA LEU A 170 21.17 -4.07 1.66
C LEU A 170 20.85 -2.98 0.63
N LYS A 171 20.83 -1.71 1.08
CA LYS A 171 20.65 -0.54 0.22
C LYS A 171 21.74 -0.41 -0.85
N LYS A 172 22.98 -0.77 -0.54
CA LYS A 172 24.08 -0.78 -1.51
C LYS A 172 23.96 -1.93 -2.52
N GLU A 173 23.64 -3.13 -2.07
CA GLU A 173 23.42 -4.30 -2.94
C GLU A 173 22.25 -4.08 -3.90
N LEU A 174 21.18 -3.44 -3.42
CA LEU A 174 20.06 -3.01 -4.26
C LEU A 174 20.46 -1.93 -5.28
N LYS A 175 21.54 -1.16 -5.05
CA LYS A 175 22.07 -0.17 -6.00
C LYS A 175 23.09 -0.72 -7.00
N GLU A 176 23.82 -1.78 -6.65
CA GLU A 176 24.87 -2.38 -7.50
C GLU A 176 24.32 -3.46 -8.47
N TRP A 177 23.04 -3.86 -8.37
CA TRP A 177 22.38 -4.85 -9.24
C TRP A 177 22.03 -4.34 -10.65
N GLY A 178 22.72 -3.30 -11.12
CA GLY A 178 22.32 -2.49 -12.27
C GLY A 178 21.33 -1.41 -11.84
N ASP A 179 21.11 -0.41 -12.69
CA ASP A 179 20.04 0.59 -12.60
C ASP A 179 18.64 -0.07 -12.54
N ILE A 180 18.37 -0.77 -11.44
CA ILE A 180 17.06 -0.98 -10.89
C ILE A 180 17.05 -0.04 -9.70
N THR A 181 16.77 1.22 -10.02
CA THR A 181 16.10 2.13 -9.10
C THR A 181 15.15 1.31 -8.22
N ILE A 182 15.07 1.62 -6.91
CA ILE A 182 13.74 1.64 -6.28
C ILE A 182 12.93 2.42 -7.30
N MET A 183 12.12 1.75 -8.15
CA MET A 183 11.49 2.42 -9.28
C MET A 183 10.92 3.68 -8.67
N SER A 184 11.44 4.83 -9.11
CA SER A 184 10.75 6.05 -8.73
C SER A 184 9.33 5.82 -9.18
N ILE A 185 8.35 6.40 -8.51
CA ILE A 185 6.98 6.36 -9.02
C ILE A 185 6.94 6.80 -10.50
N LEU A 186 7.90 7.62 -10.92
CA LEU A 186 8.10 8.01 -12.30
C LEU A 186 8.50 6.87 -13.24
N ASP A 187 9.26 5.88 -12.78
CA ASP A 187 9.61 4.69 -13.58
C ASP A 187 8.40 3.77 -13.76
N LEU A 188 7.39 3.88 -12.88
CA LEU A 188 6.09 3.22 -13.02
C LEU A 188 5.14 3.97 -13.97
N ILE A 189 5.47 5.17 -14.42
CA ILE A 189 4.60 5.96 -15.30
C ILE A 189 5.15 5.89 -16.72
N SER A 190 4.36 5.35 -17.66
CA SER A 190 4.65 5.40 -19.09
C SER A 190 3.62 6.23 -19.83
N PHE A 191 4.05 6.99 -20.83
CA PHE A 191 3.17 7.80 -21.66
C PHE A 191 2.99 7.20 -23.05
N GLU A 192 1.76 7.18 -23.53
CA GLU A 192 1.39 6.77 -24.89
C GLU A 192 0.61 7.88 -25.59
N SER A 193 1.13 8.37 -26.72
CA SER A 193 0.37 9.30 -27.56
C SER A 193 -0.51 8.52 -28.54
N LYS A 194 -1.78 8.90 -28.65
CA LYS A 194 -2.71 8.35 -29.64
C LYS A 194 -2.78 9.18 -30.94
N SER A 195 -1.71 9.91 -31.28
CA SER A 195 -1.61 10.72 -32.52
C SER A 195 -0.27 10.56 -33.26
N GLU A 196 -0.21 10.90 -34.55
CA GLU A 196 0.91 10.58 -35.46
C GLU A 196 2.06 11.63 -35.55
N VAL A 197 2.10 12.70 -34.73
CA VAL A 197 2.99 13.87 -34.98
C VAL A 197 4.15 14.01 -33.96
N SER A 198 5.40 13.86 -34.40
CA SER A 198 6.54 13.52 -33.51
C SER A 198 7.16 14.65 -32.66
N HIS A 199 7.15 15.93 -33.08
CA HIS A 199 7.94 16.97 -32.38
C HIS A 199 7.18 17.77 -31.32
N LEU A 200 5.90 18.11 -31.53
CA LEU A 200 5.10 18.80 -30.49
C LEU A 200 4.72 17.86 -29.34
N GLN A 201 4.60 16.55 -29.61
CA GLN A 201 4.36 15.54 -28.59
C GLN A 201 5.49 15.47 -27.57
N SER A 202 6.75 15.64 -27.96
CA SER A 202 7.87 15.53 -27.02
C SER A 202 7.81 16.59 -25.92
N LYS A 203 7.40 17.83 -26.25
CA LYS A 203 7.21 18.90 -25.26
C LYS A 203 6.00 18.62 -24.35
N VAL A 204 4.88 18.18 -24.91
CA VAL A 204 3.69 17.82 -24.12
C VAL A 204 4.01 16.71 -23.13
N HIS A 205 4.68 15.65 -23.59
CA HIS A 205 5.14 14.56 -22.73
C HIS A 205 6.09 15.06 -21.65
N GLN A 206 7.03 15.94 -21.99
CA GLN A 206 7.96 16.53 -21.01
C GLN A 206 7.23 17.36 -19.95
N ASP A 207 6.28 18.21 -20.35
CA ASP A 207 5.55 19.08 -19.43
C ASP A 207 4.65 18.26 -18.48
N LEU A 208 3.93 17.26 -19.01
CA LEU A 208 3.11 16.34 -18.21
C LEU A 208 3.97 15.50 -17.26
N PHE A 209 5.10 14.97 -17.75
CA PHE A 209 6.04 14.23 -16.92
C PHE A 209 6.63 15.11 -15.81
N GLN A 210 6.97 16.36 -16.12
CA GLN A 210 7.54 17.28 -15.13
C GLN A 210 6.52 17.65 -14.05
N GLU A 211 5.24 17.82 -14.42
CA GLU A 211 4.15 18.05 -13.46
C GLU A 211 4.02 16.86 -12.48
N LEU A 212 4.04 15.63 -12.98
CA LEU A 212 4.00 14.44 -12.13
C LEU A 212 5.28 14.30 -11.29
N LYS A 213 6.46 14.45 -11.90
CA LYS A 213 7.77 14.35 -11.24
C LYS A 213 7.90 15.22 -10.00
N ASN A 214 7.30 16.40 -10.03
CA ASN A 214 7.38 17.33 -8.91
C ASN A 214 6.54 16.88 -7.70
N ASN A 215 5.55 16.01 -7.89
CA ASN A 215 4.48 15.80 -6.92
C ASN A 215 4.28 14.33 -6.50
N VAL A 216 4.47 13.35 -7.39
CA VAL A 216 4.01 11.96 -7.16
C VAL A 216 4.64 11.27 -5.95
N GLU A 217 5.94 11.50 -5.69
CA GLU A 217 6.64 10.95 -4.52
C GLU A 217 6.12 11.55 -3.21
N GLN A 218 5.85 12.86 -3.21
CA GLN A 218 5.28 13.54 -2.05
C GLN A 218 3.87 13.05 -1.76
N ILE A 219 3.05 12.87 -2.80
CA ILE A 219 1.67 12.38 -2.67
C ILE A 219 1.66 10.94 -2.14
N ALA A 220 2.47 10.05 -2.70
CA ALA A 220 2.62 8.68 -2.20
C ALA A 220 3.05 8.63 -0.72
N ALA A 221 4.00 9.49 -0.33
CA ALA A 221 4.40 9.62 1.06
C ALA A 221 3.28 10.15 1.95
N LYS A 222 2.55 11.19 1.53
CA LYS A 222 1.40 11.77 2.26
C LYS A 222 0.33 10.73 2.53
N TYR A 223 0.02 9.88 1.55
CA TYR A 223 -1.02 8.86 1.67
C TYR A 223 -0.49 7.49 2.12
N SER A 224 0.79 7.42 2.50
CA SER A 224 1.46 6.20 2.99
C SER A 224 1.21 4.99 2.08
N HIS A 225 1.28 5.21 0.76
CA HIS A 225 0.99 4.19 -0.23
C HIS A 225 1.90 4.35 -1.44
N GLN A 226 2.48 3.24 -1.88
CA GLN A 226 3.26 3.16 -3.11
C GLN A 226 2.37 2.50 -4.18
N PRO A 227 2.34 3.03 -5.41
CA PRO A 227 1.62 2.44 -6.54
C PRO A 227 1.86 0.93 -6.65
N SER A 228 0.79 0.14 -6.65
CA SER A 228 0.90 -1.33 -6.72
C SER A 228 1.10 -1.84 -8.16
N HIS A 229 0.88 -0.98 -9.16
CA HIS A 229 0.95 -1.30 -10.58
C HIS A 229 1.66 -0.20 -11.39
N LYS A 230 2.17 -0.58 -12.55
CA LYS A 230 2.61 0.36 -13.58
C LYS A 230 1.40 1.12 -14.15
N ILE A 231 1.54 2.43 -14.30
CA ILE A 231 0.52 3.33 -14.82
C ILE A 231 0.85 3.69 -16.28
N VAL A 232 -0.14 3.64 -17.15
CA VAL A 232 -0.07 4.14 -18.52
C VAL A 232 -0.86 5.45 -18.61
N ILE A 233 -0.28 6.49 -19.18
CA ILE A 233 -0.97 7.76 -19.47
C ILE A 233 -1.15 7.86 -20.98
N GLU A 234 -2.38 7.64 -21.42
CA GLU A 234 -2.80 7.81 -22.80
C GLU A 234 -3.20 9.26 -23.06
N ILE A 235 -2.52 9.90 -24.00
CA ILE A 235 -2.78 11.28 -24.41
C ILE A 235 -3.54 11.27 -25.74
N TYR A 236 -4.76 11.79 -25.70
CA TYR A 236 -5.65 11.89 -26.85
C TYR A 236 -5.49 13.24 -27.55
N PRO A 237 -5.53 13.31 -28.89
CA PRO A 237 -5.23 14.55 -29.62
C PRO A 237 -6.23 15.68 -29.35
N ASP A 238 -7.49 15.34 -29.06
CA ASP A 238 -8.59 16.28 -28.84
C ASP A 238 -9.74 15.66 -28.04
N LEU A 239 -10.67 16.50 -27.58
CA LEU A 239 -11.86 16.09 -26.81
C LEU A 239 -12.73 15.07 -27.55
N PRO A 240 -13.13 15.28 -28.83
CA PRO A 240 -13.96 14.31 -29.55
C PRO A 240 -13.32 12.91 -29.63
N THR A 241 -12.02 12.82 -29.90
CA THR A 241 -11.31 11.55 -29.95
C THR A 241 -11.26 10.88 -28.59
N PHE A 242 -11.04 11.67 -27.52
CA PHE A 242 -11.08 11.18 -26.14
C PHE A 242 -12.47 10.65 -25.76
N HIS A 243 -13.53 11.43 -25.98
CA HIS A 243 -14.93 11.08 -25.71
C HIS A 243 -15.35 9.81 -26.43
N GLN A 244 -14.98 9.67 -27.71
CA GLN A 244 -15.20 8.45 -28.46
C GLN A 244 -14.46 7.24 -27.86
N ALA A 245 -13.21 7.41 -27.45
CA ALA A 245 -12.39 6.32 -26.91
C ALA A 245 -12.81 5.83 -25.52
N VAL A 246 -13.46 6.68 -24.74
CA VAL A 246 -14.01 6.31 -23.42
C VAL A 246 -15.49 5.88 -23.48
N GLY A 247 -16.10 5.88 -24.66
CA GLY A 247 -17.49 5.45 -24.87
C GLY A 247 -18.54 6.51 -24.50
N GLU A 248 -18.15 7.77 -24.32
CA GLU A 248 -18.99 8.86 -23.84
C GLU A 248 -19.04 10.00 -24.88
N SER A 249 -19.57 9.73 -26.08
CA SER A 249 -19.55 10.68 -27.20
C SER A 249 -20.30 11.99 -26.95
N ASP A 250 -21.29 11.98 -26.05
CA ASP A 250 -22.10 13.15 -25.67
C ASP A 250 -21.65 13.77 -24.33
N ALA A 251 -20.44 13.43 -23.86
CA ALA A 251 -19.92 13.96 -22.61
C ALA A 251 -19.77 15.49 -22.65
N PRO A 252 -19.94 16.16 -21.51
CA PRO A 252 -19.76 17.60 -21.42
C PRO A 252 -18.30 18.00 -21.68
N TYR A 253 -18.08 19.21 -22.20
CA TYR A 253 -16.74 19.70 -22.55
C TYR A 253 -15.76 19.80 -21.38
N TRP A 254 -16.26 19.85 -20.14
CA TRP A 254 -15.41 19.82 -18.96
C TRP A 254 -14.81 18.44 -18.70
N PHE A 255 -15.41 17.36 -19.24
CA PHE A 255 -14.91 15.99 -19.10
C PHE A 255 -13.75 15.74 -20.08
N MET A 256 -12.52 15.89 -19.59
CA MET A 256 -11.30 15.83 -20.42
C MET A 256 -10.30 14.75 -20.01
N GLY A 257 -10.64 13.98 -18.97
CA GLY A 257 -9.83 12.87 -18.54
C GLY A 257 -10.52 11.96 -17.55
N THR A 258 -10.08 10.72 -17.51
CA THR A 258 -10.55 9.68 -16.61
C THR A 258 -9.43 8.66 -16.40
N PHE A 259 -9.66 7.63 -15.60
CA PHE A 259 -8.78 6.47 -15.58
C PHE A 259 -9.62 5.19 -15.58
N ASP A 260 -9.06 4.15 -16.17
CA ASP A 260 -9.61 2.80 -16.16
C ASP A 260 -8.48 1.83 -15.82
N ASN A 261 -8.66 1.05 -14.75
CA ASN A 261 -7.64 0.18 -14.17
C ASN A 261 -6.32 0.94 -13.93
N ASN A 262 -5.30 0.64 -14.72
CA ASN A 262 -3.97 1.23 -14.62
C ASN A 262 -3.68 2.24 -15.74
N THR A 263 -4.71 2.68 -16.45
CA THR A 263 -4.58 3.59 -17.59
C THR A 263 -5.30 4.89 -17.31
N LEU A 264 -4.54 5.98 -17.15
CA LEU A 264 -5.05 7.34 -17.19
C LEU A 264 -5.24 7.75 -18.65
N LYS A 265 -6.40 8.30 -18.97
CA LYS A 265 -6.76 8.79 -20.29
C LYS A 265 -7.01 10.28 -20.17
N ILE A 266 -6.28 11.10 -20.93
CA ILE A 266 -6.41 12.55 -20.86
C ILE A 266 -6.27 13.20 -22.25
N VAL A 267 -6.99 14.29 -22.47
CA VAL A 267 -6.82 15.13 -23.67
C VAL A 267 -5.48 15.85 -23.66
N SER A 268 -4.89 16.03 -24.84
CA SER A 268 -3.66 16.79 -25.03
C SER A 268 -3.85 18.25 -24.64
N PRO A 269 -2.92 18.85 -23.86
CA PRO A 269 -2.97 20.26 -23.50
C PRO A 269 -2.84 21.20 -24.71
N LEU A 270 -2.43 20.68 -25.89
CA LEU A 270 -2.41 21.43 -27.15
C LEU A 270 -3.81 21.66 -27.74
N ASN A 271 -4.78 20.83 -27.39
CA ASN A 271 -6.17 20.98 -27.83
C ASN A 271 -7.15 20.66 -26.68
N PRO A 272 -7.14 21.49 -25.61
CA PRO A 272 -7.81 21.18 -24.34
C PRO A 272 -9.35 21.30 -24.40
N GLY A 273 -9.90 21.85 -25.49
CA GLY A 273 -11.31 22.20 -25.58
C GLY A 273 -11.66 23.58 -25.02
N PRO A 274 -12.96 23.92 -24.95
CA PRO A 274 -13.41 25.26 -24.59
C PRO A 274 -13.39 25.55 -23.08
N GLU A 275 -13.47 24.51 -22.23
CA GLU A 275 -13.55 24.66 -20.76
C GLU A 275 -12.17 24.61 -20.08
N HIS A 276 -11.11 24.35 -20.83
CA HIS A 276 -9.78 24.07 -20.30
C HIS A 276 -8.68 24.87 -20.97
N THR A 277 -7.62 25.14 -20.22
CA THR A 277 -6.38 25.74 -20.70
C THR A 277 -5.26 24.70 -20.72
N TYR A 278 -4.14 25.01 -21.36
CA TYR A 278 -2.94 24.17 -21.31
C TYR A 278 -2.55 23.81 -19.86
N GLN A 279 -2.55 24.81 -18.97
CA GLN A 279 -2.14 24.64 -17.58
C GLN A 279 -3.15 23.83 -16.75
N SER A 280 -4.45 23.96 -17.01
CA SER A 280 -5.45 23.16 -16.30
C SER A 280 -5.38 21.68 -16.68
N ILE A 281 -5.02 21.35 -17.92
CA ILE A 281 -4.75 19.96 -18.33
C ILE A 281 -3.52 19.40 -17.59
N LEU A 282 -2.42 20.16 -17.48
CA LEU A 282 -1.26 19.73 -16.69
C LEU A 282 -1.66 19.40 -15.25
N ARG A 283 -2.31 20.35 -14.54
CA ARG A 283 -2.78 20.13 -13.16
C ARG A 283 -3.72 18.94 -13.05
N SER A 284 -4.59 18.75 -14.04
CA SER A 284 -5.54 17.63 -14.00
C SER A 284 -4.89 16.28 -14.24
N THR A 285 -3.70 16.24 -14.85
CA THR A 285 -2.89 15.01 -14.90
C THR A 285 -2.51 14.57 -13.48
N LEU A 286 -2.13 15.52 -12.63
CA LEU A 286 -1.85 15.26 -11.22
C LEU A 286 -3.12 14.87 -10.43
N HIS A 287 -4.25 15.52 -10.73
CA HIS A 287 -5.56 15.16 -10.19
C HIS A 287 -5.91 13.71 -10.49
N LEU A 288 -5.83 13.29 -11.76
CA LEU A 288 -6.13 11.93 -12.20
C LEU A 288 -5.18 10.91 -11.57
N TYR A 289 -3.88 11.20 -11.51
CA TYR A 289 -2.91 10.34 -10.83
C TYR A 289 -3.27 10.15 -9.36
N THR A 290 -3.66 11.22 -8.68
CA THR A 290 -4.01 11.18 -7.27
C THR A 290 -5.29 10.38 -7.05
N MET A 291 -6.33 10.60 -7.86
CA MET A 291 -7.55 9.80 -7.82
C MET A 291 -7.28 8.31 -8.03
N TRP A 292 -6.42 7.99 -9.01
CA TRP A 292 -5.99 6.63 -9.28
C TRP A 292 -5.27 6.04 -8.07
N LEU A 293 -4.33 6.77 -7.46
CA LEU A 293 -3.60 6.33 -6.27
C LEU A 293 -4.54 6.05 -5.08
N ILE A 294 -5.54 6.91 -4.86
CA ILE A 294 -6.55 6.67 -3.82
C ILE A 294 -7.38 5.42 -4.13
N SER A 295 -7.70 5.18 -5.41
CA SER A 295 -8.40 3.97 -5.84
C SER A 295 -7.52 2.71 -5.70
N ASP A 296 -6.21 2.85 -5.84
CA ASP A 296 -5.22 1.78 -5.61
C ASP A 296 -5.08 1.45 -4.11
N ILE A 297 -5.25 2.44 -3.22
CA ILE A 297 -5.35 2.22 -1.76
C ILE A 297 -6.64 1.50 -1.41
N ASN A 298 -7.77 1.99 -1.92
CA ASN A 298 -9.08 1.44 -1.67
C ASN A 298 -10.00 1.66 -2.89
N PRO A 299 -10.30 0.61 -3.67
CA PRO A 299 -11.19 0.70 -4.83
C PRO A 299 -12.62 1.13 -4.47
N LEU A 300 -13.02 0.96 -3.21
CA LEU A 300 -14.34 1.33 -2.68
C LEU A 300 -14.36 2.74 -2.06
N ALA A 301 -13.28 3.51 -2.17
CA ALA A 301 -13.26 4.89 -1.67
C ALA A 301 -14.38 5.73 -2.36
N PRO A 302 -15.24 6.41 -1.58
CA PRO A 302 -16.29 7.28 -2.09
C PRO A 302 -15.78 8.27 -3.14
N LYS A 303 -16.65 8.59 -4.10
CA LYS A 303 -16.30 9.48 -5.21
C LYS A 303 -15.84 10.84 -4.70
N TRP A 304 -16.52 11.40 -3.71
CA TRP A 304 -16.17 12.68 -3.12
C TRP A 304 -14.78 12.67 -2.47
N ILE A 305 -14.35 11.54 -1.86
CA ILE A 305 -12.98 11.40 -1.31
C ILE A 305 -11.97 11.43 -2.45
N ARG A 306 -12.17 10.60 -3.48
CA ARG A 306 -11.25 10.50 -4.61
C ARG A 306 -11.12 11.85 -5.34
N GLN A 307 -12.25 12.46 -5.68
CA GLN A 307 -12.29 13.75 -6.38
C GLN A 307 -11.77 14.90 -5.51
N GLY A 308 -12.15 14.94 -4.24
CA GLY A 308 -11.71 15.97 -3.31
C GLY A 308 -10.21 15.95 -3.08
N ILE A 309 -9.63 14.76 -2.87
CA ILE A 309 -8.18 14.62 -2.69
C ILE A 309 -7.43 14.92 -3.99
N GLY A 310 -7.95 14.47 -5.13
CA GLY A 310 -7.41 14.83 -6.45
C GLY A 310 -7.35 16.34 -6.64
N GLY A 311 -8.45 17.03 -6.37
CA GLY A 311 -8.54 18.49 -6.52
C GLY A 311 -7.67 19.25 -5.53
N TYR A 312 -7.60 18.74 -4.29
CA TYR A 312 -6.78 19.31 -3.22
C TYR A 312 -5.28 19.20 -3.50
N GLU A 313 -4.78 18.02 -3.89
CA GLU A 313 -3.37 17.84 -4.22
C GLU A 313 -2.96 18.57 -5.50
N ALA A 314 -3.84 18.58 -6.51
CA ALA A 314 -3.57 19.26 -7.78
C ALA A 314 -3.70 20.79 -7.72
N GLN A 315 -4.26 21.34 -6.63
CA GLN A 315 -4.65 22.76 -6.54
C GLN A 315 -5.42 23.18 -7.79
N GLN A 316 -6.39 22.34 -8.16
CA GLN A 316 -7.04 22.39 -9.47
C GLN A 316 -7.87 23.67 -9.65
N MET A 317 -8.45 24.16 -8.55
CA MET A 317 -9.32 25.33 -8.49
C MET A 317 -8.72 26.41 -7.60
N SER A 318 -8.93 27.69 -7.94
CA SER A 318 -8.57 28.79 -7.06
C SER A 318 -9.58 28.96 -5.92
N GLU A 319 -9.15 29.54 -4.80
CA GLU A 319 -10.04 29.88 -3.68
C GLU A 319 -11.20 30.78 -4.13
N ASP A 320 -10.94 31.77 -5.00
CA ASP A 320 -11.98 32.66 -5.56
C ASP A 320 -12.99 31.91 -6.41
N PHE A 321 -12.56 30.92 -7.18
CA PHE A 321 -13.46 30.10 -7.98
C PHE A 321 -14.33 29.22 -7.08
N ILE A 322 -13.75 28.56 -6.08
CA ILE A 322 -14.50 27.74 -5.12
C ILE A 322 -15.51 28.60 -4.38
N ARG A 323 -15.09 29.77 -3.88
CA ARG A 323 -15.98 30.72 -3.18
C ARG A 323 -17.12 31.19 -4.07
N SER A 324 -16.83 31.68 -5.28
CA SER A 324 -17.87 32.24 -6.18
C SER A 324 -18.90 31.21 -6.63
N THR A 325 -18.51 29.93 -6.73
CA THR A 325 -19.41 28.85 -7.18
C THR A 325 -20.19 28.16 -6.05
N THR A 326 -19.74 28.26 -4.79
CA THR A 326 -20.38 27.59 -3.65
C THR A 326 -21.14 28.53 -2.70
N SER A 327 -20.85 29.84 -2.73
CA SER A 327 -21.40 30.81 -1.75
C SER A 327 -22.92 30.86 -1.71
N GLU A 328 -23.60 30.77 -2.85
CA GLU A 328 -25.07 30.77 -2.91
C GLU A 328 -25.66 29.54 -2.22
N ALA A 329 -25.14 28.35 -2.53
CA ALA A 329 -25.59 27.10 -1.93
C ALA A 329 -25.35 27.08 -0.41
N ILE A 330 -24.18 27.54 0.05
CA ILE A 330 -23.86 27.63 1.48
C ILE A 330 -24.80 28.64 2.18
N SER A 331 -25.03 29.81 1.59
CA SER A 331 -25.93 30.84 2.14
C SER A 331 -27.37 30.35 2.28
N ASN A 332 -27.83 29.58 1.29
CA ASN A 332 -29.18 29.00 1.26
C ASN A 332 -29.30 27.71 2.08
N ARG A 333 -28.23 27.28 2.77
CA ARG A 333 -28.14 26.01 3.50
C ARG A 333 -28.44 24.77 2.63
N ALA A 334 -28.15 24.87 1.34
CA ALA A 334 -28.24 23.79 0.35
C ALA A 334 -26.88 23.10 0.19
N ILE A 335 -26.23 22.76 1.32
CA ILE A 335 -24.94 22.05 1.32
C ILE A 335 -25.23 20.56 1.09
N PRO A 336 -24.63 19.92 0.07
CA PRO A 336 -24.90 18.52 -0.24
C PRO A 336 -24.43 17.58 0.88
N SER A 337 -25.12 16.45 1.06
CA SER A 337 -24.63 15.35 1.89
C SER A 337 -23.42 14.68 1.23
N PHE A 338 -22.70 13.83 1.98
CA PHE A 338 -21.61 13.05 1.40
C PHE A 338 -22.13 12.05 0.36
N GLU A 339 -23.33 11.52 0.55
CA GLU A 339 -23.98 10.61 -0.41
C GLU A 339 -24.40 11.34 -1.70
N ASP A 340 -24.91 12.58 -1.60
CA ASP A 340 -25.19 13.40 -2.80
C ASP A 340 -23.93 13.62 -3.65
N LEU A 341 -22.74 13.60 -3.04
CA LEU A 341 -21.45 13.73 -3.71
C LEU A 341 -20.87 12.39 -4.21
N ASN A 342 -21.62 11.29 -4.07
CA ASN A 342 -21.32 10.00 -4.72
C ASN A 342 -22.06 9.81 -6.06
N ASP A 343 -22.80 10.82 -6.53
CA ASP A 343 -23.53 10.75 -7.80
C ASP A 343 -22.60 10.60 -9.01
N ASP A 344 -22.88 9.58 -9.85
CA ASP A 344 -22.18 9.28 -11.11
C ASP A 344 -22.72 10.01 -12.34
N SER A 345 -23.73 10.86 -12.18
CA SER A 345 -24.23 11.72 -13.24
C SER A 345 -23.29 12.89 -13.56
N TRP A 346 -23.54 13.54 -14.70
CA TRP A 346 -22.86 14.77 -15.09
C TRP A 346 -23.21 15.98 -14.20
N ASP A 347 -24.25 15.89 -13.37
CA ASP A 347 -24.62 16.96 -12.43
C ASP A 347 -23.56 17.18 -11.34
N PHE A 348 -22.70 16.18 -11.09
CA PHE A 348 -21.52 16.32 -10.24
C PHE A 348 -20.65 17.52 -10.66
N GLY A 349 -20.61 17.84 -11.96
CA GLY A 349 -19.84 18.97 -12.49
C GLY A 349 -20.33 20.35 -12.07
N LYS A 350 -21.55 20.50 -11.51
CA LYS A 350 -22.10 21.79 -11.08
C LYS A 350 -21.32 22.36 -9.90
N THR A 351 -21.26 21.60 -8.80
CA THR A 351 -20.58 22.01 -7.56
C THR A 351 -19.89 20.84 -6.84
N GLY A 352 -19.97 19.62 -7.38
CA GLY A 352 -19.48 18.41 -6.72
C GLY A 352 -17.98 18.42 -6.47
N PHE A 353 -17.19 18.90 -7.45
CA PHE A 353 -15.74 19.08 -7.30
C PHE A 353 -15.39 20.04 -6.16
N GLN A 354 -16.08 21.18 -6.09
CA GLN A 354 -15.84 22.23 -5.11
C GLN A 354 -16.17 21.77 -3.69
N PHE A 355 -17.34 21.15 -3.50
CA PHE A 355 -17.71 20.63 -2.18
C PHE A 355 -16.81 19.46 -1.75
N SER A 356 -16.45 18.56 -2.67
CA SER A 356 -15.49 17.49 -2.39
C SER A 356 -14.13 18.04 -1.92
N TYR A 357 -13.62 19.09 -2.58
CA TYR A 357 -12.41 19.81 -2.15
C TYR A 357 -12.57 20.37 -0.73
N LEU A 358 -13.68 21.07 -0.48
CA LEU A 358 -13.94 21.72 0.82
C LEU A 358 -14.06 20.71 1.97
N ILE A 359 -14.61 19.52 1.73
CA ILE A 359 -14.65 18.45 2.76
C ILE A 359 -13.23 17.98 3.08
N VAL A 360 -12.42 17.67 2.07
CA VAL A 360 -11.03 17.23 2.25
C VAL A 360 -10.21 18.30 2.96
N GLU A 361 -10.35 19.56 2.55
CA GLU A 361 -9.69 20.69 3.21
C GLU A 361 -10.12 20.81 4.68
N PHE A 362 -11.41 20.71 4.98
CA PHE A 362 -11.93 20.74 6.34
C PHE A 362 -11.35 19.61 7.19
N ILE A 363 -11.34 18.37 6.67
CA ILE A 363 -10.79 17.22 7.40
C ILE A 363 -9.31 17.44 7.70
N ILE A 364 -8.53 17.88 6.72
CA ILE A 364 -7.09 18.13 6.89
C ILE A 364 -6.85 19.26 7.90
N LYS A 365 -7.57 20.39 7.80
CA LYS A 365 -7.41 21.53 8.71
C LYS A 365 -7.84 21.20 10.13
N ARG A 366 -8.89 20.39 10.30
CA ARG A 366 -9.51 20.12 11.61
C ARG A 366 -8.92 18.91 12.32
N TYR A 367 -8.67 17.82 11.60
CA TYR A 367 -8.26 16.52 12.15
C TYR A 367 -6.86 16.09 11.69
N GLY A 368 -6.36 16.67 10.59
CA GLY A 368 -5.04 16.35 10.03
C GLY A 368 -5.08 15.23 8.99
N LEU A 369 -3.91 14.96 8.42
CA LEU A 369 -3.73 14.00 7.32
C LEU A 369 -3.87 12.53 7.77
N GLY A 370 -3.61 12.23 9.04
CA GLY A 370 -3.72 10.87 9.60
C GLY A 370 -5.15 10.33 9.56
N PRO A 371 -6.13 11.06 10.14
CA PRO A 371 -7.55 10.69 10.05
C PRO A 371 -8.07 10.60 8.62
N LEU A 372 -7.69 11.51 7.70
CA LEU A 372 -8.04 11.38 6.28
C LEU A 372 -7.50 10.07 5.67
N ASN A 373 -6.27 9.70 5.99
CA ASN A 373 -5.66 8.43 5.57
C ASN A 373 -6.39 7.18 6.08
N GLN A 374 -6.91 7.25 7.32
CA GLN A 374 -7.74 6.19 7.87
C GLN A 374 -9.09 6.12 7.15
N LEU A 375 -9.70 7.28 6.86
CA LEU A 375 -10.99 7.37 6.17
C LEU A 375 -10.92 6.83 4.74
N ILE A 376 -9.83 7.08 4.01
CA ILE A 376 -9.60 6.46 2.69
C ILE A 376 -9.66 4.92 2.79
N ARG A 377 -9.03 4.35 3.82
CA ARG A 377 -8.89 2.89 4.00
C ARG A 377 -10.14 2.24 4.61
N ASN A 378 -10.91 3.00 5.37
CA ASN A 378 -12.16 2.58 5.99
C ASN A 378 -13.21 3.70 5.89
N PRO A 379 -13.92 3.83 4.75
CA PRO A 379 -14.85 4.92 4.49
C PRO A 379 -16.00 5.01 5.50
N ASP A 380 -16.43 3.89 6.08
CA ASP A 380 -17.51 3.83 7.06
C ASP A 380 -17.03 4.04 8.52
N GLY A 381 -15.72 4.20 8.72
CA GLY A 381 -15.06 4.24 10.03
C GLY A 381 -15.21 5.53 10.83
N TYR A 382 -16.25 6.34 10.58
CA TYR A 382 -16.37 7.70 11.14
C TYR A 382 -16.25 7.73 12.67
N HIS A 383 -16.90 6.81 13.39
CA HIS A 383 -16.86 6.75 14.85
C HIS A 383 -15.47 6.46 15.40
N ASP A 384 -14.71 5.56 14.76
CA ASP A 384 -13.37 5.19 15.22
C ASP A 384 -12.34 6.28 14.89
N ILE A 385 -12.53 6.97 13.76
CA ILE A 385 -11.58 7.93 13.20
C ILE A 385 -11.77 9.33 13.80
N PHE A 386 -13.02 9.80 13.89
CA PHE A 386 -13.37 11.16 14.29
C PHE A 386 -14.10 11.25 15.62
N HIS A 387 -14.52 10.12 16.20
CA HIS A 387 -15.44 10.07 17.34
C HIS A 387 -16.78 10.76 17.07
N LEU A 388 -17.22 10.69 15.81
CA LEU A 388 -18.47 11.26 15.29
C LEU A 388 -19.14 10.24 14.38
N SER A 389 -20.45 10.30 14.28
CA SER A 389 -21.18 9.72 13.14
C SER A 389 -20.90 10.52 11.86
N GLU A 390 -21.26 9.96 10.71
CA GLU A 390 -21.19 10.65 9.42
C GLU A 390 -22.01 11.94 9.44
N GLU A 391 -23.24 11.88 9.98
CA GLU A 391 -24.15 13.02 10.10
C GLU A 391 -23.52 14.14 10.96
N GLU A 392 -22.95 13.81 12.12
CA GLU A 392 -22.30 14.79 12.99
C GLU A 392 -21.06 15.42 12.34
N LEU A 393 -20.29 14.66 11.56
CA LEU A 393 -19.15 15.20 10.80
C LEU A 393 -19.63 16.17 9.72
N HIS A 394 -20.69 15.81 8.99
CA HIS A 394 -21.32 16.65 7.98
C HIS A 394 -21.87 17.95 8.59
N GLU A 395 -22.53 17.87 9.74
CA GLU A 395 -23.04 19.05 10.46
C GLU A 395 -21.90 19.99 10.89
N GLN A 396 -20.80 19.45 11.41
CA GLN A 396 -19.64 20.25 11.80
C GLN A 396 -19.00 20.94 10.59
N TRP A 397 -18.85 20.22 9.48
CA TRP A 397 -18.34 20.78 8.23
C TRP A 397 -19.27 21.87 7.68
N SER A 398 -20.57 21.60 7.60
CA SER A 398 -21.59 22.53 7.12
C SER A 398 -21.61 23.82 7.92
N LYS A 399 -21.51 23.72 9.25
CA LYS A 399 -21.40 24.88 10.13
C LYS A 399 -20.11 25.66 9.89
N ALA A 400 -18.97 24.98 9.75
CA ALA A 400 -17.69 25.63 9.48
C ALA A 400 -17.71 26.43 8.16
N LEU A 401 -18.40 25.94 7.12
CA LEU A 401 -18.59 26.68 5.87
C LEU A 401 -19.46 27.92 6.05
N GLN A 402 -20.53 27.82 6.83
CA GLN A 402 -21.41 28.97 7.11
C GLN A 402 -20.69 30.05 7.92
N ASP A 403 -19.89 29.65 8.91
CA ASP A 403 -19.13 30.57 9.76
C ASP A 403 -18.05 31.34 8.97
N GLN A 404 -17.61 30.84 7.79
CA GLN A 404 -16.63 31.52 6.92
C GLN A 404 -17.24 32.57 5.98
N LEU A 405 -18.57 32.61 5.85
CA LEU A 405 -19.28 33.62 5.05
C LEU A 405 -19.61 34.89 5.84
N VAL A 406 -19.58 34.81 7.17
CA VAL A 406 -19.80 35.91 8.13
C VAL A 406 -18.49 36.58 8.47
#